data_AF-A0AAV1I3F3-F1
#
_entry.id   AF-A0AAV1I3F3-F1
#
_cell.length_a   1.000
_cell.length_b   1.000
_cell.length_c   1.000
_cell.angle_alpha   90.00
_cell.angle_beta   90.00
_cell.angle_gamma   90.00
#
_symmetry.space_group_name_H-M   'P 1'
#
loop_
_entity.id
_entity.type
_entity.pdbx_description
1 polymer ?
#
loop_
_entity_poly.entity_id
_entity_poly.type
_entity_poly.pdbx_seq_one_letter_code
_entity_poly.pdbx_strand_id
1 'polypeptide(L)'
;MSSMSSCRRPQTREYFLSRWGPLLNWVSSGCHHLPQGHEQVVQMAVSFATLPCKVLWRLTSSELPDESASAPLRLGSNTKVVTLVPQNDILAHPNLRAFVSHVGLNSMYEAIYHGKPIVAMPFFADQLPNADKVVAKGCGVQITPAEAGSSSFSNAIHEVLTDLQYTKAAQALSRKLRARKNSPVEEAADLIEHVLETEGDPYLKTLDDELSFLVRNSVDTCAAMTAFVVLVVALSWQCLTRLHHFALLLQYHAGKKKKNL
;
A
#
# COMPACT_ATOMS: atom_id res chain seq x y z
N MET A 1 21.89 -28.75 -33.42
CA MET A 1 21.61 -29.33 -32.08
C MET A 1 21.62 -28.18 -31.09
N SER A 2 20.44 -27.83 -30.61
CA SER A 2 20.15 -26.60 -29.87
C SER A 2 20.79 -26.63 -28.48
N SER A 3 21.52 -25.58 -28.15
CA SER A 3 22.06 -25.28 -26.83
C SER A 3 20.91 -25.09 -25.85
N MET A 4 20.71 -26.06 -24.95
CA MET A 4 19.83 -25.93 -23.79
C MET A 4 20.32 -24.75 -22.94
N SER A 5 19.50 -23.71 -22.89
CA SER A 5 19.62 -22.60 -21.95
C SER A 5 19.65 -23.14 -20.52
N SER A 6 20.71 -22.83 -19.77
CA SER A 6 20.81 -23.20 -18.37
C SER A 6 19.68 -22.52 -17.61
N CYS A 7 18.70 -23.30 -17.17
CA CYS A 7 17.71 -22.86 -16.21
C CYS A 7 18.47 -22.50 -14.91
N ARG A 8 18.63 -21.20 -14.62
CA ARG A 8 19.26 -20.73 -13.38
C ARG A 8 18.43 -21.26 -12.21
N ARG A 9 18.98 -22.18 -11.42
CA ARG A 9 18.33 -22.67 -10.19
C ARG A 9 17.96 -21.46 -9.31
N PRO A 10 16.78 -21.44 -8.66
CA PRO A 10 16.48 -20.45 -7.63
C PRO A 10 17.62 -20.46 -6.61
N GLN A 11 18.19 -19.29 -6.32
CA GLN A 11 19.22 -19.19 -5.28
C GLN A 11 18.63 -19.70 -3.97
N THR A 12 19.18 -20.78 -3.42
CA THR A 12 18.66 -21.46 -2.23
C THR A 12 18.70 -20.53 -1.02
N ARG A 13 17.74 -20.72 -0.10
CA ARG A 13 17.63 -20.01 1.19
C ARG A 13 18.98 -19.90 1.92
N GLU A 14 19.77 -20.96 1.94
CA GLU A 14 21.08 -21.03 2.61
C GLU A 14 22.17 -20.20 1.91
N TYR A 15 22.13 -20.10 0.58
CA TYR A 15 23.02 -19.23 -0.19
C TYR A 15 22.76 -17.75 0.13
N PHE A 16 21.49 -17.41 0.36
CA PHE A 16 21.08 -16.07 0.73
C PHE A 16 21.38 -15.70 2.19
N LEU A 17 21.42 -16.66 3.11
CA LEU A 17 21.71 -16.37 4.51
C LEU A 17 23.23 -16.37 4.81
N SER A 18 24.00 -17.22 4.14
CA SER A 18 25.46 -17.35 4.37
C SER A 18 26.30 -16.16 3.88
N ARG A 19 25.87 -15.48 2.81
CA ARG A 19 26.63 -14.38 2.20
C ARG A 19 26.35 -13.01 2.81
N TRP A 20 25.35 -12.93 3.68
CA TRP A 20 24.80 -11.69 4.23
C TRP A 20 24.94 -11.68 5.74
N GLY A 21 26.12 -11.26 6.20
CA GLY A 21 26.41 -10.98 7.61
C GLY A 21 25.54 -9.85 8.23
N PRO A 22 25.85 -9.43 9.46
CA PRO A 22 24.88 -9.12 10.53
C PRO A 22 24.04 -7.84 10.47
N LEU A 23 23.87 -7.22 9.31
CA LEU A 23 23.01 -6.04 9.17
C LEU A 23 22.25 -6.18 7.88
N LEU A 24 21.00 -6.60 7.96
CA LEU A 24 20.08 -6.62 6.83
C LEU A 24 18.95 -5.65 7.19
N ASN A 25 18.67 -4.66 6.36
CA ASN A 25 17.43 -3.88 6.44
C ASN A 25 16.74 -4.05 5.10
N TRP A 26 15.54 -4.60 5.13
CA TRP A 26 14.81 -5.06 3.95
C TRP A 26 13.78 -4.00 3.56
N VAL A 27 13.76 -3.63 2.29
CA VAL A 27 12.73 -2.79 1.69
C VAL A 27 11.98 -3.66 0.68
N SER A 28 10.70 -3.93 0.95
CA SER A 28 9.81 -4.52 -0.06
C SER A 28 8.62 -3.60 -0.30
N SER A 29 8.53 -3.09 -1.52
CA SER A 29 7.21 -2.84 -2.11
C SER A 29 6.54 -4.20 -2.32
N GLY A 30 5.24 -4.29 -1.99
CA GLY A 30 4.44 -5.47 -2.32
C GLY A 30 4.32 -5.63 -3.84
N CYS A 31 3.88 -6.79 -4.29
CA CYS A 31 3.94 -7.24 -5.69
C CYS A 31 3.03 -6.49 -6.69
N HIS A 32 2.42 -5.36 -6.32
CA HIS A 32 1.54 -4.61 -7.21
C HIS A 32 1.80 -3.11 -7.10
N HIS A 33 2.47 -2.57 -8.12
CA HIS A 33 2.60 -1.16 -8.45
C HIS A 33 3.09 -0.27 -7.29
N LEU A 34 4.38 0.08 -7.29
CA LEU A 34 4.75 1.43 -6.89
C LEU A 34 3.93 2.39 -7.77
N PRO A 35 2.92 3.09 -7.23
CA PRO A 35 2.29 4.14 -7.99
C PRO A 35 3.33 5.27 -8.02
N GLN A 36 3.84 5.52 -9.22
CA GLN A 36 4.70 6.63 -9.61
C GLN A 36 6.21 6.33 -9.70
N GLY A 37 6.66 6.43 -10.96
CA GLY A 37 7.90 7.06 -11.39
C GLY A 37 9.22 6.34 -11.09
N HIS A 38 10.02 6.13 -12.14
CA HIS A 38 11.46 5.87 -12.00
C HIS A 38 12.16 6.90 -11.10
N GLU A 39 11.60 8.11 -10.96
CA GLU A 39 12.11 9.17 -10.09
C GLU A 39 12.08 8.81 -8.61
N GLN A 40 10.98 8.28 -8.08
CA GLN A 40 10.90 7.84 -6.67
C GLN A 40 11.91 6.73 -6.38
N VAL A 41 12.08 5.78 -7.31
CA VAL A 41 13.07 4.71 -7.21
C VAL A 41 14.49 5.31 -7.17
N VAL A 42 14.82 6.25 -8.05
CA VAL A 42 16.13 6.93 -8.04
C VAL A 42 16.35 7.68 -6.72
N GLN A 43 15.32 8.38 -6.23
CA GLN A 43 15.37 9.12 -4.97
C GLN A 43 15.60 8.20 -3.76
N MET A 44 14.89 7.07 -3.67
CA MET A 44 15.10 6.06 -2.64
C MET A 44 16.51 5.47 -2.72
N ALA A 45 17.03 5.21 -3.91
CA ALA A 45 18.39 4.70 -4.10
C ALA A 45 19.44 5.65 -3.53
N VAL A 46 19.28 6.96 -3.76
CA VAL A 46 20.16 7.99 -3.22
C VAL A 46 20.08 8.00 -1.69
N SER A 47 18.88 8.00 -1.12
CA SER A 47 18.69 7.97 0.33
C SER A 47 19.23 6.69 0.98
N PHE A 48 19.13 5.53 0.33
CA PHE A 48 19.72 4.30 0.83
C PHE A 48 21.24 4.36 0.86
N ALA A 49 21.87 5.00 -0.13
CA ALA A 49 23.31 5.14 -0.19
C ALA A 49 23.91 5.96 0.98
N THR A 50 23.11 6.81 1.64
CA THR A 50 23.56 7.61 2.79
C THR A 50 23.49 6.86 4.11
N LEU A 51 22.78 5.73 4.16
CA LEU A 51 22.59 4.97 5.40
C LEU A 51 23.87 4.20 5.80
N PRO A 52 24.22 4.17 7.10
CA PRO A 52 25.38 3.42 7.60
C PRO A 52 25.15 1.90 7.65
N CYS A 53 23.99 1.42 7.22
CA CYS A 53 23.60 0.01 7.25
C CYS A 53 23.52 -0.59 5.84
N LYS A 54 23.58 -1.92 5.74
CA LYS A 54 23.30 -2.59 4.47
C LYS A 54 21.80 -2.64 4.20
N VAL A 55 21.44 -2.33 2.97
CA VAL A 55 20.07 -2.33 2.48
C VAL A 55 19.93 -3.46 1.48
N LEU A 56 18.94 -4.31 1.72
CA LEU A 56 18.50 -5.29 0.75
C LEU A 56 17.18 -4.80 0.19
N TRP A 57 17.14 -4.58 -1.12
CA TRP A 57 16.01 -3.93 -1.75
C TRP A 57 15.43 -4.81 -2.85
N ARG A 58 14.14 -5.11 -2.73
CA ARG A 58 13.40 -5.77 -3.81
C ARG A 58 13.05 -4.77 -4.89
N LEU A 59 13.45 -5.06 -6.13
CA LEU A 59 12.91 -4.39 -7.31
C LEU A 59 12.68 -5.42 -8.42
N THR A 60 11.51 -5.37 -9.04
CA THR A 60 11.20 -6.14 -10.24
C THR A 60 11.79 -5.48 -11.49
N SER A 61 11.94 -6.26 -12.56
CA SER A 61 12.51 -5.75 -13.82
C SER A 61 11.72 -4.59 -14.42
N SER A 62 10.41 -4.51 -14.15
CA SER A 62 9.54 -3.41 -14.59
C SER A 62 9.69 -2.12 -13.77
N GLU A 63 10.26 -2.21 -12.56
CA GLU A 63 10.49 -1.06 -11.67
C GLU A 63 11.90 -0.47 -11.85
N LEU A 64 12.81 -1.22 -12.48
CA LEU A 64 14.14 -0.74 -12.81
C LEU A 64 14.06 0.27 -13.96
N PRO A 65 14.74 1.42 -13.87
CA PRO A 65 14.93 2.27 -15.04
C PRO A 65 15.66 1.48 -16.13
N ASP A 66 15.20 1.62 -17.38
CA ASP A 66 15.96 1.11 -18.53
C ASP A 66 17.39 1.67 -18.50
N GLU A 67 18.37 0.90 -18.96
CA GLU A 67 19.77 1.35 -19.08
C GLU A 67 19.91 2.62 -19.96
N SER A 68 18.89 2.93 -20.77
CA SER A 68 18.78 4.15 -21.59
C SER A 68 18.08 5.33 -20.89
N ALA A 69 17.61 5.16 -19.65
CA ALA A 69 16.98 6.24 -18.89
C ALA A 69 18.00 7.32 -18.51
N SER A 70 17.56 8.58 -18.49
CA SER A 70 18.40 9.77 -18.30
C SER A 70 19.15 9.86 -16.95
N ALA A 71 18.82 8.99 -15.99
CA ALA A 71 19.54 8.85 -14.73
C ALA A 71 19.75 7.36 -14.39
N PRO A 72 21.00 6.83 -14.43
CA PRO A 72 21.27 5.48 -13.98
C PRO A 72 20.98 5.34 -12.49
N LEU A 73 20.45 4.19 -12.06
CA LEU A 73 20.18 3.90 -10.66
C LEU A 73 21.52 3.83 -9.89
N ARG A 74 21.90 4.94 -9.26
CA ARG A 74 23.14 5.04 -8.46
C ARG A 74 22.94 4.35 -7.11
N LEU A 75 23.25 3.06 -7.08
CA LEU A 75 23.25 2.26 -5.85
C LEU A 75 24.52 2.52 -5.04
N GLY A 76 24.37 2.79 -3.75
CA GLY A 76 25.49 2.80 -2.81
C GLY A 76 26.08 1.40 -2.62
N SER A 77 27.35 1.31 -2.18
CA SER A 77 28.02 0.02 -1.91
C SER A 77 27.36 -0.81 -0.79
N ASN A 78 26.49 -0.17 0.00
CA ASN A 78 25.69 -0.77 1.06
C ASN A 78 24.35 -1.36 0.55
N THR A 79 23.93 -1.06 -0.68
CA THR A 79 22.62 -1.44 -1.20
C THR A 79 22.74 -2.56 -2.21
N LYS A 80 21.93 -3.60 -2.08
CA LYS A 80 21.77 -4.61 -3.13
C LYS A 80 20.33 -4.78 -3.54
N VAL A 81 20.15 -4.71 -4.85
CA VAL A 81 18.89 -5.00 -5.52
C VAL A 81 18.77 -6.49 -5.82
N VAL A 82 17.60 -7.04 -5.54
CA VAL A 82 17.22 -8.42 -5.83
C VAL A 82 15.80 -8.45 -6.40
N THR A 83 15.56 -9.35 -7.36
CA THR A 83 14.25 -9.44 -8.03
C THR A 83 13.26 -10.34 -7.29
N LEU A 84 13.77 -11.34 -6.57
CA LEU A 84 12.97 -12.30 -5.84
C LEU A 84 13.64 -12.66 -4.52
N VAL A 85 12.86 -12.73 -3.46
CA VAL A 85 13.30 -13.25 -2.16
C VAL A 85 12.19 -14.00 -1.44
N PRO A 86 12.53 -14.92 -0.52
CA PRO A 86 11.60 -15.42 0.47
C PRO A 86 11.39 -14.38 1.59
N GLN A 87 10.44 -13.46 1.41
CA GLN A 87 10.19 -12.34 2.34
C GLN A 87 10.00 -12.79 3.79
N ASN A 88 9.16 -13.80 4.02
CA ASN A 88 8.89 -14.31 5.36
C ASN A 88 10.17 -14.85 6.06
N ASP A 89 11.07 -15.50 5.31
CA ASP A 89 12.34 -15.99 5.85
C ASP A 89 13.30 -14.83 6.19
N ILE A 90 13.31 -13.77 5.38
CA ILE A 90 14.08 -12.56 5.66
C ILE A 90 13.53 -11.85 6.90
N LEU A 91 12.21 -11.74 7.03
CA LEU A 91 11.55 -11.17 8.20
C LEU A 91 11.86 -11.97 9.47
N ALA A 92 11.96 -13.30 9.36
CA ALA A 92 12.36 -14.18 10.46
C ALA A 92 13.85 -14.03 10.86
N HIS A 93 14.67 -13.43 10.01
CA HIS A 93 16.11 -13.41 10.22
C HIS A 93 16.50 -12.51 11.41
N PRO A 94 17.40 -12.96 12.32
CA PRO A 94 17.76 -12.20 13.51
C PRO A 94 18.45 -10.86 13.17
N ASN A 95 19.18 -10.80 12.06
CA ASN A 95 19.91 -9.61 11.65
C ASN A 95 19.04 -8.56 10.93
N LEU A 96 17.78 -8.88 10.65
CA LEU A 96 16.83 -7.89 10.14
C LEU A 96 16.44 -6.94 11.26
N ARG A 97 16.72 -5.63 11.12
CA ARG A 97 16.42 -4.65 12.17
C ARG A 97 15.22 -3.76 11.88
N ALA A 98 14.98 -3.41 10.62
CA ALA A 98 13.81 -2.65 10.20
C ALA A 98 13.28 -3.15 8.86
N PHE A 99 11.98 -2.95 8.64
CA PHE A 99 11.32 -3.27 7.39
C PHE A 99 10.66 -2.01 6.80
N VAL A 100 11.09 -1.59 5.61
CA VAL A 100 10.45 -0.50 4.88
C VAL A 100 9.37 -1.11 3.98
N SER A 101 8.13 -0.64 4.13
CA SER A 101 6.98 -1.23 3.46
C SER A 101 5.90 -0.21 3.15
N HIS A 102 5.18 -0.44 2.06
CA HIS A 102 3.91 0.21 1.78
C HIS A 102 2.78 -0.15 2.76
N VAL A 103 3.02 -1.06 3.71
CA VAL A 103 2.06 -1.50 4.75
C VAL A 103 0.73 -2.03 4.22
N GLY A 104 0.75 -2.71 3.08
CA GLY A 104 -0.33 -3.63 2.73
C GLY A 104 -0.53 -4.67 3.84
N LEU A 105 -1.78 -5.09 4.04
CA LEU A 105 -2.19 -5.88 5.20
C LEU A 105 -1.25 -7.05 5.52
N ASN A 106 -0.93 -7.87 4.52
CA ASN A 106 -0.06 -9.04 4.68
C ASN A 106 1.37 -8.66 5.09
N SER A 107 1.96 -7.66 4.45
CA SER A 107 3.32 -7.20 4.76
C SER A 107 3.42 -6.63 6.17
N MET A 108 2.41 -5.88 6.61
CA MET A 108 2.30 -5.41 7.99
C MET A 108 2.23 -6.59 8.97
N TYR A 109 1.36 -7.57 8.72
CA TYR A 109 1.22 -8.73 9.59
C TYR A 109 2.47 -9.59 9.66
N GLU A 110 3.15 -9.86 8.55
CA GLU A 110 4.39 -10.65 8.56
C GLU A 110 5.50 -9.95 9.37
N ALA A 111 5.66 -8.63 9.22
CA ALA A 111 6.65 -7.87 9.95
C ALA A 111 6.35 -7.85 11.46
N ILE A 112 5.10 -7.59 11.84
CA ILE A 112 4.65 -7.64 13.23
C ILE A 112 4.74 -9.06 13.80
N TYR A 113 4.40 -10.08 13.01
CA TYR A 113 4.57 -11.47 13.39
C TYR A 113 6.01 -11.72 13.80
N HIS A 114 7.00 -11.29 13.01
CA HIS A 114 8.43 -11.42 13.35
C HIS A 114 8.98 -10.38 14.32
N GLY A 115 8.15 -9.48 14.84
CA GLY A 115 8.55 -8.45 15.80
C GLY A 115 9.53 -7.44 15.21
N LYS A 116 9.40 -7.15 13.90
CA LYS A 116 10.24 -6.20 13.17
C LYS A 116 9.52 -4.86 13.08
N PRO A 117 10.17 -3.75 13.50
CA PRO A 117 9.56 -2.44 13.35
C PRO A 117 9.50 -2.02 11.88
N ILE A 118 8.56 -1.14 11.57
CA ILE A 118 8.18 -0.81 10.20
C ILE A 118 8.42 0.67 9.90
N VAL A 119 9.02 0.96 8.76
CA VAL A 119 8.96 2.30 8.16
C VAL A 119 7.85 2.24 7.12
N ALA A 120 6.70 2.83 7.45
CA ALA A 120 5.48 2.76 6.67
C ALA A 120 5.47 3.85 5.60
N MET A 121 5.34 3.46 4.33
CA MET A 121 5.23 4.38 3.20
C MET A 121 3.95 4.08 2.40
N PRO A 122 2.77 4.40 2.95
CA PRO A 122 1.51 4.07 2.32
C PRO A 122 1.29 4.89 1.04
N PHE A 123 0.65 4.28 0.06
CA PHE A 123 0.30 4.92 -1.20
C PHE A 123 -1.22 5.12 -1.37
N PHE A 124 -2.03 4.07 -1.16
CA PHE A 124 -3.48 4.13 -1.36
C PHE A 124 -4.24 3.01 -0.64
N ALA A 125 -5.58 3.09 -0.67
CA ALA A 125 -6.51 2.09 -0.15
C ALA A 125 -6.26 1.71 1.32
N ASP A 126 -6.07 0.42 1.60
CA ASP A 126 -5.90 -0.14 2.95
C ASP A 126 -4.57 0.28 3.60
N GLN A 127 -3.62 0.77 2.82
CA GLN A 127 -2.28 1.12 3.29
C GLN A 127 -2.30 2.32 4.24
N LEU A 128 -3.11 3.34 3.94
CA LEU A 128 -3.23 4.54 4.77
C LEU A 128 -3.68 4.20 6.21
N PRO A 129 -4.83 3.54 6.42
CA PRO A 129 -5.25 3.16 7.77
C PRO A 129 -4.34 2.10 8.41
N ASN A 130 -3.60 1.31 7.63
CA ASN A 130 -2.60 0.39 8.18
C ASN A 130 -1.36 1.14 8.70
N ALA A 131 -0.91 2.19 8.01
CA ALA A 131 0.17 3.05 8.50
C ALA A 131 -0.20 3.71 9.82
N ASP A 132 -1.43 4.24 9.92
CA ASP A 132 -1.95 4.82 11.18
C ASP A 132 -1.91 3.80 12.32
N LYS A 133 -2.26 2.54 12.07
CA LYS A 133 -2.16 1.46 13.07
C LYS A 133 -0.71 1.20 13.49
N VAL A 134 0.23 1.17 12.55
CA VAL A 134 1.66 0.97 12.85
C VAL A 134 2.17 2.07 13.78
N VAL A 135 1.85 3.33 13.47
CA VAL A 135 2.23 4.50 14.28
C VAL A 135 1.53 4.49 15.63
N ALA A 136 0.21 4.28 15.67
CA ALA A 136 -0.58 4.25 16.91
C ALA A 136 -0.16 3.12 17.87
N LYS A 137 0.36 2.01 17.34
CA LYS A 137 0.93 0.91 18.14
C LYS A 137 2.40 1.12 18.51
N GLY A 138 3.01 2.23 18.09
CA GLY A 138 4.43 2.52 18.31
C GLY A 138 5.36 1.51 17.63
N CYS A 139 4.89 0.80 16.60
CA CYS A 139 5.66 -0.24 15.91
C CYS A 139 6.48 0.32 14.74
N GLY A 140 6.40 1.62 14.49
CA GLY A 140 7.06 2.24 13.36
C GLY A 140 6.75 3.71 13.22
N VAL A 141 7.29 4.29 12.15
CA VAL A 141 7.02 5.67 11.71
C VAL A 141 6.40 5.63 10.33
N GLN A 142 5.70 6.71 9.96
CA GLN A 142 5.09 6.87 8.66
C GLN A 142 5.82 7.97 7.86
N ILE A 143 6.00 7.72 6.57
CA ILE A 143 6.62 8.63 5.62
C ILE A 143 5.73 8.69 4.39
N THR A 144 5.59 9.88 3.81
CA THR A 144 4.85 10.04 2.56
C THR A 144 5.74 9.71 1.35
N PRO A 145 5.18 9.21 0.24
CA PRO A 145 5.96 8.96 -0.97
C PRO A 145 6.74 10.19 -1.50
N ALA A 146 6.23 11.40 -1.25
CA ALA A 146 6.90 12.65 -1.62
C ALA A 146 8.20 12.90 -0.85
N GLU A 147 8.39 12.24 0.30
CA GLU A 147 9.56 12.40 1.16
C GLU A 147 10.67 11.37 0.85
N ALA A 148 10.46 10.43 -0.08
CA ALA A 148 11.36 9.31 -0.36
C ALA A 148 12.82 9.71 -0.71
N GLY A 149 13.01 10.84 -1.40
CA GLY A 149 14.33 11.40 -1.73
C GLY A 149 14.86 12.44 -0.77
N SER A 150 14.09 12.78 0.27
CA SER A 150 14.47 13.80 1.24
C SER A 150 15.29 13.20 2.39
N SER A 151 15.96 14.06 3.16
CA SER A 151 16.58 13.66 4.42
C SER A 151 15.58 13.04 5.41
N SER A 152 14.27 13.34 5.29
CA SER A 152 13.20 12.74 6.10
C SER A 152 13.21 11.21 5.98
N PHE A 153 13.40 10.68 4.77
CA PHE A 153 13.41 9.22 4.54
C PHE A 153 14.58 8.53 5.25
N SER A 154 15.81 9.03 5.07
CA SER A 154 16.97 8.49 5.78
C SER A 154 16.87 8.66 7.30
N ASN A 155 16.33 9.78 7.77
CA ASN A 155 16.18 10.07 9.20
C ASN A 155 15.19 9.13 9.87
N ALA A 156 14.04 8.88 9.23
CA ALA A 156 13.03 7.97 9.74
C ALA A 156 13.52 6.51 9.77
N ILE A 157 14.29 6.08 8.77
CA ILE A 157 14.96 4.76 8.82
C ILE A 157 15.97 4.74 9.98
N HIS A 158 16.78 5.79 10.12
CA HIS A 158 17.76 5.89 11.20
C HIS A 158 17.10 5.87 12.59
N GLU A 159 15.99 6.59 12.77
CA GLU A 159 15.17 6.62 13.98
C GLU A 159 14.67 5.22 14.33
N VAL A 160 14.01 4.52 13.40
CA VAL A 160 13.51 3.15 13.65
C VAL A 160 14.64 2.17 13.97
N LEU A 161 15.84 2.39 13.42
CA LEU A 161 17.01 1.54 13.68
C LEU A 161 17.68 1.80 15.03
N THR A 162 17.63 3.04 15.51
CA THR A 162 18.35 3.47 16.72
C THR A 162 17.46 3.46 17.95
N ASP A 163 16.19 3.83 17.81
CA ASP A 163 15.25 3.82 18.91
C ASP A 163 14.64 2.43 19.13
N LEU A 164 15.05 1.82 20.23
CA LEU A 164 14.59 0.49 20.62
C LEU A 164 13.11 0.45 21.01
N GLN A 165 12.43 1.59 21.19
CA GLN A 165 10.99 1.60 21.50
C GLN A 165 10.18 0.91 20.41
N TYR A 166 10.50 1.15 19.14
CA TYR A 166 9.79 0.54 18.01
C TYR A 166 9.96 -0.97 17.97
N THR A 167 11.19 -1.42 18.20
CA THR A 167 11.50 -2.85 18.27
C THR A 167 10.80 -3.52 19.46
N LYS A 168 10.81 -2.88 20.63
CA LYS A 168 10.13 -3.39 21.83
C LYS A 168 8.62 -3.49 21.62
N ALA A 169 8.00 -2.48 21.01
CA ALA A 169 6.58 -2.47 20.70
C ALA A 169 6.22 -3.56 19.68
N ALA A 170 6.98 -3.68 18.58
CA ALA A 170 6.78 -4.72 17.58
C ALA A 170 6.94 -6.12 18.18
N GLN A 171 7.96 -6.36 19.02
CA GLN A 171 8.15 -7.62 19.72
C GLN A 171 7.05 -7.91 20.75
N ALA A 172 6.53 -6.89 21.43
CA ALA A 172 5.41 -7.05 22.36
C ALA A 172 4.14 -7.47 21.61
N LEU A 173 3.87 -6.85 20.45
CA LEU A 173 2.73 -7.20 19.61
C LEU A 173 2.92 -8.59 18.97
N SER A 174 4.13 -8.92 18.54
CA SER A 174 4.51 -10.26 18.06
C SER A 174 4.20 -11.34 19.09
N ARG A 175 4.59 -11.14 20.36
CA ARG A 175 4.27 -12.08 21.44
C ARG A 175 2.77 -12.28 21.59
N LYS A 176 1.98 -11.20 21.55
CA LYS A 176 0.51 -11.28 21.61
C LYS A 176 -0.07 -12.04 20.41
N LEU A 177 0.41 -11.75 19.21
CA LEU A 177 -0.05 -12.38 17.97
C LEU A 177 0.28 -13.89 17.94
N ARG A 178 1.44 -14.27 18.49
CA ARG A 178 1.90 -15.67 18.57
C ARG A 178 1.34 -16.43 19.75
N ALA A 179 0.88 -15.75 20.79
CA ALA A 179 0.26 -16.35 21.98
C ALA A 179 -1.18 -16.83 21.73
N ARG A 180 -1.40 -17.52 20.61
CA ARG A 180 -2.68 -18.19 20.31
C ARG A 180 -2.78 -19.47 21.14
N LYS A 181 -4.01 -19.83 21.52
CA LYS A 181 -4.28 -21.07 22.25
C LYS A 181 -4.09 -22.30 21.36
N ASN A 182 -4.64 -22.23 20.14
CA ASN A 182 -4.53 -23.26 19.12
C ASN A 182 -3.57 -22.78 18.03
N SER A 183 -2.86 -23.71 17.39
CA SER A 183 -2.11 -23.39 16.19
C SER A 183 -3.06 -22.97 15.06
N PRO A 184 -2.62 -22.14 14.09
CA PRO A 184 -3.46 -21.77 12.96
C PRO A 184 -3.98 -22.97 12.15
N VAL A 185 -3.27 -24.11 12.18
CA VAL A 185 -3.68 -25.34 11.50
C VAL A 185 -4.78 -26.06 12.27
N GLU A 186 -4.63 -26.18 13.59
CA GLU A 186 -5.67 -26.76 14.46
C GLU A 186 -6.94 -25.92 14.41
N GLU A 187 -6.83 -24.60 14.54
CA GLU A 187 -7.98 -23.70 14.47
C GLU A 187 -8.68 -23.78 13.10
N ALA A 188 -7.93 -23.91 12.01
CA ALA A 188 -8.51 -24.13 10.69
C ALA A 188 -9.21 -25.48 10.57
N ALA A 189 -8.63 -26.55 11.14
CA ALA A 189 -9.25 -27.87 11.16
C ALA A 189 -10.56 -27.86 11.98
N ASP A 190 -10.53 -27.30 13.19
CA ASP A 190 -11.70 -27.14 14.06
C ASP A 190 -12.84 -26.40 13.34
N LEU A 191 -12.53 -25.31 12.63
CA LEU A 191 -13.51 -24.53 11.87
C LEU A 191 -14.08 -25.32 10.68
N ILE A 192 -13.25 -26.11 9.99
CA ILE A 192 -13.71 -26.96 8.88
C ILE A 192 -14.65 -28.05 9.41
N GLU A 193 -14.29 -28.72 10.50
CA GLU A 193 -15.11 -29.75 11.13
C GLU A 193 -16.45 -29.15 11.60
N HIS A 194 -16.42 -27.98 12.24
CA HIS A 194 -17.62 -27.28 12.65
C HIS A 194 -18.57 -26.98 11.48
N VAL A 195 -18.04 -26.50 10.35
CA VAL A 195 -18.84 -26.22 9.15
C VAL A 195 -19.44 -27.51 8.57
N LEU A 196 -18.71 -28.63 8.60
CA LEU A 196 -19.22 -29.93 8.14
C LEU A 196 -20.35 -30.46 9.05
N GLU A 197 -20.18 -30.35 10.37
CA GLU A 197 -21.16 -30.82 11.36
C GLU A 197 -22.45 -29.99 11.36
N THR A 198 -22.33 -28.68 11.12
CA THR A 198 -23.45 -27.74 11.11
C THR A 198 -24.09 -27.56 9.74
N GLU A 199 -23.61 -28.28 8.73
CA GLU A 199 -23.99 -28.09 7.31
C GLU A 199 -23.84 -26.62 6.85
N GLY A 200 -22.84 -25.93 7.41
CA GLY A 200 -22.51 -24.53 7.13
C GLY A 200 -23.41 -23.51 7.82
N ASP A 201 -23.90 -23.83 9.03
CA ASP A 201 -24.75 -23.03 9.95
C ASP A 201 -25.30 -21.74 9.32
N PRO A 202 -26.62 -21.62 9.05
CA PRO A 202 -27.22 -20.43 8.46
C PRO A 202 -26.82 -19.11 9.14
N TYR A 203 -26.43 -19.12 10.42
CA TYR A 203 -25.96 -17.95 11.14
C TYR A 203 -24.57 -17.45 10.72
N LEU A 204 -23.75 -18.31 10.11
CA LEU A 204 -22.43 -17.97 9.53
C LEU A 204 -22.54 -17.40 8.12
N LYS A 205 -23.70 -17.53 7.46
CA LYS A 205 -23.97 -16.81 6.21
C LYS A 205 -24.16 -15.34 6.54
N THR A 206 -23.37 -14.49 5.89
CA THR A 206 -23.63 -13.05 5.97
C THR A 206 -24.99 -12.77 5.36
N LEU A 207 -25.80 -11.92 6.00
CA LEU A 207 -27.08 -11.43 5.45
C LEU A 207 -26.96 -10.97 4.00
N ASP A 208 -25.77 -10.46 3.62
CA ASP A 208 -25.43 -10.10 2.26
C ASP A 208 -25.78 -11.21 1.26
N ASP A 209 -25.51 -12.49 1.56
CA ASP A 209 -25.75 -13.60 0.64
C ASP A 209 -27.23 -13.84 0.33
N GLU A 210 -28.13 -13.42 1.22
CA GLU A 210 -29.58 -13.51 1.03
C GLU A 210 -30.17 -12.26 0.35
N LEU A 211 -29.41 -11.17 0.26
CA LEU A 211 -29.88 -9.93 -0.36
C LEU A 211 -29.88 -10.04 -1.89
N SER A 212 -30.99 -9.56 -2.49
CA SER A 212 -31.09 -9.37 -3.93
C SER A 212 -30.05 -8.38 -4.44
N PHE A 213 -29.62 -8.52 -5.70
CA PHE A 213 -28.60 -7.69 -6.32
C PHE A 213 -28.84 -6.18 -6.15
N LEU A 214 -30.12 -5.76 -6.19
CA LEU A 214 -30.51 -4.35 -6.07
C LEU A 214 -30.24 -3.79 -4.67
N VAL A 215 -30.57 -4.55 -3.62
CA VAL A 215 -30.36 -4.12 -2.22
C VAL A 215 -28.89 -4.18 -1.86
N ARG A 216 -28.21 -5.27 -2.24
CA ARG A 216 -26.77 -5.47 -1.97
C ARG A 216 -25.90 -4.34 -2.52
N ASN A 217 -26.25 -3.81 -3.69
CA ASN A 217 -25.52 -2.71 -4.33
C ASN A 217 -26.18 -1.33 -4.11
N SER A 218 -27.20 -1.24 -3.25
CA SER A 218 -27.96 -0.01 -2.95
C SER A 218 -28.37 0.78 -4.22
N VAL A 219 -28.80 0.05 -5.26
CA VAL A 219 -29.09 0.60 -6.58
C VAL A 219 -30.25 1.60 -6.51
N ASP A 220 -31.22 1.35 -5.64
CA ASP A 220 -32.34 2.23 -5.35
C ASP A 220 -31.87 3.58 -4.80
N THR A 221 -30.92 3.56 -3.86
CA THR A 221 -30.34 4.75 -3.22
C THR A 221 -29.51 5.53 -4.24
N CYS A 222 -28.66 4.84 -5.00
CA CYS A 222 -27.87 5.46 -6.07
C CYS A 222 -28.76 6.09 -7.16
N ALA A 223 -29.85 5.43 -7.55
CA ALA A 223 -30.80 5.95 -8.53
C ALA A 223 -31.53 7.20 -7.99
N ALA A 224 -31.97 7.19 -6.73
CA ALA A 224 -32.61 8.34 -6.10
C ALA A 224 -31.66 9.55 -6.01
N MET A 225 -30.41 9.33 -5.59
CA MET A 225 -29.39 10.39 -5.56
C MET A 225 -29.09 10.94 -6.96
N THR A 226 -28.98 10.07 -7.96
CA THR A 226 -28.75 10.47 -9.36
C THR A 226 -29.93 11.29 -9.89
N ALA A 227 -31.16 10.86 -9.66
CA ALA A 227 -32.37 11.57 -10.06
C ALA A 227 -32.45 12.96 -9.40
N PHE A 228 -32.09 13.06 -8.12
CA PHE A 228 -32.04 14.34 -7.41
C PHE A 228 -31.01 15.31 -8.03
N VAL A 229 -29.81 14.83 -8.34
CA VAL A 229 -28.77 15.65 -9.01
C VAL A 229 -29.25 16.10 -10.39
N VAL A 230 -29.84 15.21 -11.19
CA VAL A 230 -30.39 15.55 -12.51
C VAL A 230 -31.48 16.61 -12.40
N LEU A 231 -32.37 16.50 -11.41
CA LEU A 231 -33.43 17.48 -11.16
C LEU A 231 -32.86 18.86 -10.83
N VAL A 232 -31.87 18.93 -9.93
CA VAL A 232 -31.21 20.19 -9.56
C VAL A 232 -30.53 20.83 -10.78
N VAL A 233 -29.82 20.04 -11.58
CA VAL A 233 -29.17 20.53 -12.82
C VAL A 233 -30.21 21.01 -13.82
N ALA A 234 -31.29 20.27 -14.03
CA ALA A 234 -32.36 20.64 -14.96
C ALA A 234 -33.07 21.94 -14.53
N LEU A 235 -33.38 22.09 -13.23
CA LEU A 235 -33.99 23.31 -12.69
C LEU A 235 -33.03 24.50 -12.80
N SER A 236 -31.75 24.30 -12.50
CA SER A 236 -30.72 25.33 -12.64
C SER A 236 -30.60 25.80 -14.09
N TRP A 237 -30.58 24.86 -15.04
CA TRP A 237 -30.57 25.15 -16.47
C TRP A 237 -31.82 25.91 -16.93
N GLN A 238 -33.01 25.49 -16.47
CA GLN A 238 -34.27 26.19 -16.76
C GLN A 238 -34.29 27.62 -16.18
N CYS A 239 -33.79 27.83 -14.97
CA CYS A 239 -33.66 29.15 -14.37
C CYS A 239 -32.69 30.04 -15.18
N LEU A 240 -31.51 29.53 -15.53
CA LEU A 240 -30.51 30.27 -16.30
C LEU A 240 -31.02 30.65 -17.69
N THR A 241 -31.68 29.73 -18.39
CA THR A 241 -32.28 30.00 -19.71
C THR A 241 -33.40 31.03 -19.65
N ARG A 242 -34.28 30.96 -18.63
CA ARG A 242 -35.31 31.98 -18.41
C ARG A 242 -34.73 33.35 -18.06
N LEU A 243 -33.72 33.41 -17.19
CA LEU A 243 -33.02 34.65 -16.85
C LEU A 243 -32.33 35.27 -18.06
N HIS A 244 -31.67 34.44 -18.89
CA HIS A 244 -31.05 34.89 -20.13
C HIS A 244 -32.07 35.45 -21.11
N HIS A 245 -33.19 34.75 -21.33
CA HIS A 245 -34.26 35.23 -22.20
C HIS A 245 -34.90 36.52 -21.68
N PHE A 246 -35.08 36.65 -20.36
CA PHE A 246 -35.56 37.88 -19.74
C PHE A 246 -34.58 39.04 -19.93
N ALA A 247 -33.27 38.81 -19.77
CA ALA A 247 -32.24 39.80 -20.03
C ALA A 247 -32.23 40.26 -21.50
N LEU A 248 -32.39 39.35 -22.45
CA LEU A 248 -32.52 39.68 -23.88
C LEU A 248 -33.77 40.54 -24.16
N LEU A 249 -34.90 40.24 -23.51
CA LEU A 249 -36.12 41.05 -23.63
C LEU A 249 -35.91 42.47 -23.07
N LEU A 250 -35.25 42.59 -21.91
CA LEU A 250 -34.91 43.91 -21.34
C LEU A 250 -34.01 44.72 -22.27
N GLN A 251 -32.99 44.09 -22.86
CA GLN A 251 -32.12 44.73 -23.84
C GLN A 251 -32.89 45.16 -25.10
N TYR A 252 -33.80 44.31 -25.60
CA TYR A 252 -34.66 44.63 -26.75
C TYR A 252 -35.56 45.85 -26.47
N HIS A 253 -36.24 45.87 -25.32
CA HIS A 253 -37.11 46.99 -24.93
C HIS A 253 -36.32 48.29 -24.69
N ALA A 254 -35.12 48.21 -24.08
CA ALA A 254 -34.24 49.36 -23.91
C ALA A 254 -33.75 49.91 -25.27
N GLY A 255 -33.40 49.04 -26.21
CA GLY A 255 -33.00 49.40 -27.57
C GLY A 255 -34.13 50.03 -28.38
N LYS A 256 -35.38 49.54 -28.24
CA LYS A 256 -36.56 50.11 -28.91
C LYS A 256 -36.89 51.52 -28.39
N LYS A 257 -36.76 51.77 -27.08
CA LYS A 257 -36.94 53.12 -26.50
C LYS A 257 -35.93 54.13 -27.06
N LYS A 258 -34.68 53.75 -27.27
CA LYS A 258 -33.63 54.62 -27.84
C LYS A 258 -33.83 54.99 -29.31
N LYS A 259 -34.61 54.22 -30.09
CA LYS A 259 -34.87 54.50 -31.51
C LYS A 259 -36.10 55.39 -31.77
N ASN A 260 -36.94 55.60 -30.75
CA ASN A 260 -38.17 56.38 -30.81
C ASN A 260 -38.03 57.77 -30.14
N LEU A 261 -36.82 58.14 -29.73
CA LEU A 261 -36.39 59.49 -29.34
C LEU A 261 -35.47 60.02 -30.45
#